data_AF-A0A8K0SBY1-F1
#
_entry.id   AF-A0A8K0SBY1-F1
#
_cell.length_a   1.000
_cell.length_b   1.000
_cell.length_c   1.000
_cell.angle_alpha   90.00
_cell.angle_beta   90.00
_cell.angle_gamma   90.00
#
_symmetry.space_group_name_H-M   'P 1'
#
loop_
_entity.id
_entity.type
_entity.pdbx_description
1 polymer ?
#
loop_
_entity_poly.entity_id
_entity_poly.type
_entity_poly.pdbx_seq_one_letter_code
_entity_poly.pdbx_strand_id
1 'polypeptide(L)'
;MRFFVERLALVAGIASAQGIQCTDGLKMFLARGTTEPLGTGLMTTITRQIEQLIPGSTTDDIPYPATLFEPTYFVSVLNGSTLLQEAVSEYAAACPDGKMALMGYSQGAQVVGNAICGAGYAWSAGTILPLIPGAPPITEPLPLTFPPLPTNVTENVVAVIFFGDPTRQPGASWNRGSASPKNRGGFNRDDSIIQYCERYGPRMRSYCDDGDSVCDDGTVSRPEPHISYVQNYGDEVVEHLVAQYNSH
;
A
#
# COMPACT_ATOMS: atom_id res chain seq x y z
N MET A 1 58.54 -31.80 7.82
CA MET A 1 57.56 -31.13 6.94
C MET A 1 56.96 -29.97 7.72
N ARG A 2 57.30 -28.72 7.36
CA ARG A 2 56.72 -27.50 7.94
C ARG A 2 55.35 -27.30 7.28
N PHE A 3 54.26 -27.31 8.03
CA PHE A 3 52.96 -26.88 7.53
C PHE A 3 52.81 -25.38 7.82
N PHE A 4 52.77 -24.59 6.76
CA PHE A 4 52.37 -23.18 6.78
C PHE A 4 50.86 -23.12 7.06
N VAL A 5 50.46 -22.40 8.10
CA VAL A 5 49.05 -22.02 8.30
C VAL A 5 48.90 -20.62 7.72
N GLU A 6 48.43 -20.52 6.48
CA GLU A 6 48.00 -19.25 5.90
C GLU A 6 46.72 -18.80 6.61
N ARG A 7 46.79 -17.64 7.26
CA ARG A 7 45.61 -16.97 7.80
C ARG A 7 44.87 -16.30 6.65
N LEU A 8 43.70 -16.83 6.26
CA LEU A 8 42.73 -16.06 5.49
C LEU A 8 42.25 -14.89 6.36
N ALA A 9 42.61 -13.67 5.98
CA ALA A 9 42.00 -12.47 6.52
C ALA A 9 40.64 -12.27 5.81
N LEU A 10 39.55 -12.38 6.58
CA LEU A 10 38.21 -12.02 6.12
C LEU A 10 38.13 -10.48 6.08
N VAL A 11 38.14 -9.89 4.88
CA VAL A 11 37.86 -8.46 4.73
C VAL A 11 36.34 -8.30 4.82
N ALA A 12 35.85 -7.91 5.99
CA ALA A 12 34.46 -7.47 6.15
C ALA A 12 34.31 -6.15 5.38
N GLY A 13 33.63 -6.18 4.25
CA GLY A 13 33.19 -4.97 3.55
C GLY A 13 32.25 -4.21 4.48
N ILE A 14 32.66 -3.02 4.90
CA ILE A 14 31.77 -2.09 5.60
C ILE A 14 30.77 -1.62 4.55
N ALA A 15 29.55 -2.18 4.57
CA ALA A 15 28.43 -1.56 3.90
C ALA A 15 28.22 -0.19 4.55
N SER A 16 28.64 0.88 3.87
CA SER A 16 28.30 2.22 4.29
C SER A 16 26.78 2.34 4.28
N ALA A 17 26.17 2.65 5.42
CA ALA A 17 24.81 3.14 5.46
C ALA A 17 24.78 4.44 4.65
N GLN A 18 24.42 4.37 3.36
CA GLN A 18 24.12 5.57 2.60
C GLN A 18 22.88 6.17 3.23
N GLY A 19 23.01 7.37 3.81
CA GLY A 19 21.88 8.09 4.39
C GLY A 19 20.79 8.32 3.34
N ILE A 20 19.53 8.33 3.78
CA ILE A 20 18.37 8.60 2.91
C ILE A 20 18.60 9.92 2.17
N GLN A 21 18.46 9.88 0.85
CA GLN A 21 18.55 11.05 0.00
C GLN A 21 17.14 11.62 -0.21
N CYS A 22 16.98 12.91 0.08
CA CYS A 22 15.72 13.59 -0.18
C CYS A 22 15.53 13.79 -1.68
N THR A 23 14.30 13.58 -2.13
CA THR A 23 13.91 13.78 -3.51
C THR A 23 13.55 15.26 -3.71
N ASP A 24 13.96 15.86 -4.83
CA ASP A 24 13.60 17.26 -5.15
C ASP A 24 12.12 17.40 -5.55
N GLY A 25 11.51 16.30 -6.03
CA GLY A 25 10.11 16.21 -6.43
C GLY A 25 9.22 15.51 -5.39
N LEU A 26 8.43 14.54 -5.84
CA LEU A 26 7.55 13.71 -5.02
C LEU A 26 8.21 12.35 -4.72
N LYS A 27 8.19 11.93 -3.46
CA LYS A 27 8.58 10.56 -3.07
C LYS A 27 7.35 9.66 -3.09
N MET A 28 7.34 8.68 -3.96
CA MET A 28 6.23 7.73 -4.06
C MET A 28 6.59 6.41 -3.38
N PHE A 29 5.74 5.94 -2.47
CA PHE A 29 5.83 4.60 -1.88
C PHE A 29 4.70 3.73 -2.40
N LEU A 30 5.05 2.55 -2.89
CA LEU A 30 4.14 1.68 -3.61
C LEU A 30 4.07 0.29 -2.98
N ALA A 31 2.87 -0.19 -2.70
CA ALA A 31 2.62 -1.58 -2.32
C ALA A 31 1.90 -2.32 -3.46
N ARG A 32 2.57 -3.33 -4.03
CA ARG A 32 2.04 -4.16 -5.13
C ARG A 32 0.92 -5.10 -4.68
N GLY A 33 0.16 -5.64 -5.62
CA GLY A 33 -0.85 -6.66 -5.38
C GLY A 33 -0.27 -8.07 -5.19
N THR A 34 -1.12 -9.00 -4.76
CA THR A 34 -0.74 -10.39 -4.49
C THR A 34 -0.14 -11.04 -5.74
N THR A 35 0.94 -11.80 -5.55
CA THR A 35 1.70 -12.54 -6.59
C THR A 35 2.45 -11.69 -7.61
N GLU A 36 2.32 -10.36 -7.58
CA GLU A 36 3.17 -9.51 -8.41
C GLU A 36 4.64 -9.65 -7.99
N PRO A 37 5.59 -9.66 -8.95
CA PRO A 37 7.02 -9.56 -8.64
C PRO A 37 7.34 -8.24 -7.94
N LEU A 38 8.43 -8.22 -7.17
CA LEU A 38 8.98 -6.97 -6.60
C LEU A 38 9.20 -5.93 -7.71
N GLY A 39 8.83 -4.68 -7.44
CA GLY A 39 8.78 -3.57 -8.40
C GLY A 39 7.44 -2.83 -8.42
N THR A 40 7.28 -1.92 -9.38
CA THR A 40 6.10 -1.05 -9.52
C THR A 40 4.88 -1.74 -10.12
N GLY A 41 5.02 -2.96 -10.64
CA GLY A 41 3.91 -3.82 -11.07
C GLY A 41 2.94 -3.14 -12.04
N LEU A 42 1.64 -3.39 -11.86
CA LEU A 42 0.55 -2.77 -12.62
C LEU A 42 0.59 -1.23 -12.62
N MET A 43 1.17 -0.60 -11.60
CA MET A 43 1.22 0.86 -11.43
C MET A 43 2.42 1.52 -12.13
N THR A 44 3.27 0.76 -12.83
CA THR A 44 4.47 1.30 -13.51
C THR A 44 4.17 2.46 -14.46
N THR A 45 3.06 2.40 -15.20
CA THR A 45 2.72 3.45 -16.18
C THR A 45 2.43 4.77 -15.48
N ILE A 46 1.66 4.76 -14.39
CA ILE A 46 1.29 6.00 -13.68
C ILE A 46 2.48 6.59 -12.93
N THR A 47 3.33 5.77 -12.29
CA THR A 47 4.50 6.27 -11.56
C THR A 47 5.47 6.98 -12.50
N ARG A 48 5.72 6.42 -13.68
CA ARG A 48 6.58 7.04 -14.70
C ARG A 48 6.00 8.33 -15.26
N GLN A 49 4.68 8.43 -15.42
CA GLN A 49 4.05 9.68 -15.86
C GLN A 49 4.17 10.76 -14.78
N ILE A 50 4.00 10.41 -13.51
CA ILE A 50 4.18 11.35 -12.39
C ILE A 50 5.63 11.81 -12.30
N GLU A 51 6.61 10.92 -12.46
CA GLU A 51 8.03 11.28 -12.47
C GLU A 51 8.40 12.22 -13.63
N GLN A 52 7.69 12.13 -14.75
CA GLN A 52 7.87 13.06 -15.87
C GLN A 52 7.24 14.43 -15.62
N LEU A 53 6.08 14.46 -14.97
CA LEU A 53 5.34 15.70 -14.70
C LEU A 53 5.85 16.45 -13.46
N ILE A 54 6.48 15.74 -12.53
CA ILE A 54 7.13 16.28 -11.34
C ILE A 54 8.62 15.86 -11.38
N PRO A 55 9.49 16.62 -12.07
CA PRO A 55 10.90 16.30 -12.16
C PRO A 55 11.56 16.17 -10.78
N GLY A 56 12.48 15.21 -10.63
CA GLY A 56 13.14 14.93 -9.36
C GLY A 56 12.32 14.06 -8.41
N SER A 57 11.17 13.54 -8.84
CA SER A 57 10.41 12.50 -8.11
C SER A 57 11.10 11.15 -8.20
N THR A 58 10.87 10.31 -7.19
CA THR A 58 11.35 8.92 -7.14
C THR A 58 10.27 7.99 -6.62
N THR A 59 10.30 6.73 -7.06
CA THR A 59 9.37 5.70 -6.63
C THR A 59 10.12 4.56 -5.94
N ASP A 60 9.69 4.21 -4.72
CA ASP A 60 10.12 3.02 -4.00
C ASP A 60 8.96 2.03 -3.90
N ASP A 61 9.23 0.78 -4.24
CA ASP A 61 8.32 -0.33 -3.96
C ASP A 61 8.63 -0.94 -2.58
N ILE A 62 7.58 -1.26 -1.82
CA ILE A 62 7.72 -1.85 -0.49
C ILE A 62 8.11 -3.33 -0.64
N PRO A 63 9.23 -3.79 -0.07
CA PRO A 63 9.75 -5.14 -0.28
C PRO A 63 9.08 -6.17 0.64
N TYR A 64 7.75 -6.23 0.58
CA TYR A 64 6.95 -7.17 1.36
C TYR A 64 6.61 -8.44 0.56
N PRO A 65 6.11 -9.53 1.17
CA PRO A 65 5.92 -10.80 0.46
C PRO A 65 4.92 -10.75 -0.70
N ALA A 66 3.84 -9.96 -0.59
CA ALA A 66 2.73 -9.95 -1.53
C ALA A 66 2.14 -11.34 -1.83
N THR A 67 1.90 -12.14 -0.79
CA THR A 67 1.56 -13.57 -0.91
C THR A 67 0.13 -13.86 -0.47
N LEU A 68 -0.41 -14.98 -0.97
CA LEU A 68 -1.74 -15.45 -0.58
C LEU A 68 -1.68 -16.51 0.53
N PHE A 69 -0.76 -17.47 0.41
CA PHE A 69 -0.71 -18.65 1.27
C PHE A 69 0.56 -18.73 2.11
N GLU A 70 1.74 -18.49 1.53
CA GLU A 70 3.01 -18.65 2.23
C GLU A 70 3.96 -17.46 1.98
N PRO A 71 4.20 -16.59 2.98
CA PRO A 71 3.45 -16.51 4.24
C PRO A 71 1.96 -16.21 3.98
N THR A 72 1.11 -16.47 4.97
CA THR A 72 -0.34 -16.24 4.83
C THR A 72 -0.65 -14.80 4.43
N TYR A 73 -1.78 -14.57 3.75
CA TYR A 73 -2.22 -13.25 3.32
C TYR A 73 -2.10 -12.18 4.42
N PHE A 74 -2.55 -12.49 5.65
CA PHE A 74 -2.51 -11.53 6.76
C PHE A 74 -1.11 -11.26 7.29
N VAL A 75 -0.24 -12.28 7.32
CA VAL A 75 1.18 -12.08 7.66
C VAL A 75 1.85 -11.22 6.58
N SER A 76 1.50 -11.43 5.31
CA SER A 76 1.96 -10.61 4.20
C SER A 76 1.53 -9.14 4.36
N VAL A 77 0.23 -8.90 4.57
CA VAL A 77 -0.32 -7.56 4.78
C VAL A 77 0.29 -6.89 6.01
N LEU A 78 0.43 -7.60 7.13
CA LEU A 78 1.04 -7.05 8.34
C LEU A 78 2.48 -6.62 8.08
N ASN A 79 3.28 -7.50 7.46
CA ASN A 79 4.66 -7.20 7.10
C ASN A 79 4.76 -5.98 6.18
N GLY A 80 3.92 -5.93 5.13
CA GLY A 80 3.89 -4.79 4.21
C GLY A 80 3.48 -3.49 4.89
N SER A 81 2.50 -3.54 5.80
CA SER A 81 2.03 -2.36 6.55
C SER A 81 3.13 -1.83 7.45
N THR A 82 3.85 -2.72 8.16
CA THR A 82 5.00 -2.36 9.00
C THR A 82 6.13 -1.75 8.18
N LEU A 83 6.56 -2.41 7.10
CA LEU A 83 7.64 -1.92 6.24
C LEU A 83 7.30 -0.57 5.60
N LEU A 84 6.04 -0.37 5.20
CA LEU A 84 5.59 0.91 4.68
C LEU A 84 5.64 2.01 5.75
N GLN A 85 5.21 1.71 6.99
CA GLN A 85 5.31 2.68 8.08
C GLN A 85 6.75 3.05 8.40
N GLU A 86 7.66 2.06 8.40
CA GLU A 86 9.09 2.26 8.59
C GLU A 86 9.66 3.16 7.49
N ALA A 87 9.48 2.79 6.22
CA ALA A 87 10.01 3.56 5.09
C ALA A 87 9.51 5.01 5.05
N VAL A 88 8.21 5.23 5.28
CA VAL A 88 7.60 6.56 5.30
C VAL A 88 8.10 7.37 6.49
N SER A 89 8.24 6.77 7.68
CA SER A 89 8.72 7.46 8.87
C SER A 89 10.20 7.81 8.77
N GLU A 90 11.02 6.90 8.23
CA GLU A 90 12.44 7.14 7.99
C GLU A 90 12.66 8.26 6.96
N TYR A 91 11.89 8.25 5.86
CA TYR A 91 11.95 9.33 4.88
C TYR A 91 11.50 10.66 5.48
N ALA A 92 10.40 10.70 6.22
CA ALA A 92 9.93 11.93 6.87
C ALA A 92 10.94 12.48 7.89
N ALA A 93 11.66 11.61 8.60
CA ALA A 93 12.71 12.01 9.54
C ALA A 93 13.95 12.57 8.83
N ALA A 94 14.35 11.97 7.70
CA ALA A 94 15.47 12.44 6.90
C ALA A 94 15.14 13.70 6.08
N CYS A 95 13.89 13.83 5.65
CA CYS A 95 13.40 14.80 4.69
C CYS A 95 12.13 15.48 5.23
N PRO A 96 12.26 16.36 6.25
CA PRO A 96 11.11 16.95 6.93
C PRO A 96 10.22 17.82 6.04
N ASP A 97 10.74 18.37 4.95
CA ASP A 97 9.96 19.13 3.95
C ASP A 97 9.60 18.29 2.71
N GLY A 98 9.99 17.01 2.69
CA GLY A 98 9.82 16.12 1.54
C GLY A 98 8.36 15.67 1.38
N LYS A 99 7.77 15.96 0.22
CA LYS A 99 6.41 15.51 -0.12
C LYS A 99 6.40 14.03 -0.48
N MET A 100 5.40 13.31 0.02
CA MET A 100 5.22 11.87 -0.20
C MET A 100 3.85 11.55 -0.79
N ALA A 101 3.76 10.49 -1.56
CA ALA A 101 2.50 9.87 -1.95
C ALA A 101 2.55 8.36 -1.69
N LEU A 102 1.43 7.79 -1.25
CA LEU A 102 1.31 6.35 -0.98
C LEU A 102 0.34 5.73 -1.97
N MET A 103 0.72 4.63 -2.60
CA MET A 103 -0.11 3.97 -3.62
C MET A 103 -0.14 2.47 -3.39
N GLY A 104 -1.31 1.87 -3.50
CA GLY A 104 -1.49 0.44 -3.28
C GLY A 104 -2.47 -0.18 -4.24
N TYR A 105 -2.16 -1.41 -4.67
CA TYR A 105 -3.02 -2.21 -5.54
C TYR A 105 -3.44 -3.50 -4.84
N SER A 106 -4.74 -3.82 -4.79
CA SER A 106 -5.29 -5.05 -4.20
C SER A 106 -4.78 -5.24 -2.75
N GLN A 107 -4.05 -6.31 -2.44
CA GLN A 107 -3.39 -6.50 -1.14
C GLN A 107 -2.53 -5.29 -0.72
N GLY A 108 -1.86 -4.64 -1.68
CA GLY A 108 -1.10 -3.42 -1.45
C GLY A 108 -1.96 -2.21 -1.09
N ALA A 109 -3.20 -2.11 -1.60
CA ALA A 109 -4.14 -1.09 -1.17
C ALA A 109 -4.50 -1.27 0.31
N GLN A 110 -4.71 -2.51 0.74
CA GLN A 110 -4.91 -2.82 2.16
C GLN A 110 -3.66 -2.50 2.99
N VAL A 111 -2.46 -2.80 2.51
CA VAL A 111 -1.18 -2.42 3.17
C VAL A 111 -1.11 -0.91 3.39
N VAL A 112 -1.35 -0.11 2.35
CA VAL A 112 -1.35 1.36 2.46
C VAL A 112 -2.43 1.84 3.42
N GLY A 113 -3.63 1.28 3.33
CA GLY A 113 -4.77 1.67 4.14
C GLY A 113 -4.55 1.36 5.62
N ASN A 114 -3.91 0.24 5.94
CA ASN A 114 -3.53 -0.12 7.30
C ASN A 114 -2.41 0.79 7.81
N ALA A 115 -1.41 1.10 6.99
CA ALA A 115 -0.31 1.97 7.39
C ALA A 115 -0.82 3.37 7.77
N ILE A 116 -1.72 3.97 6.99
CA ILE A 116 -2.17 5.34 7.23
C ILE A 116 -3.35 5.47 8.19
N CYS A 117 -4.32 4.56 8.13
CA CYS A 117 -5.54 4.65 8.96
C CYS A 117 -5.48 3.76 10.22
N GLY A 118 -4.57 2.79 10.27
CA GLY A 118 -4.59 1.71 11.25
C GLY A 118 -5.52 0.56 10.86
N ALA A 119 -5.52 -0.50 11.67
CA ALA A 119 -6.38 -1.69 11.56
C ALA A 119 -6.84 -2.20 12.94
N GLY A 120 -7.96 -2.92 13.02
CA GLY A 120 -8.53 -3.46 14.27
C GLY A 120 -9.20 -4.84 14.06
N TYR A 121 -9.68 -5.47 15.15
CA TYR A 121 -10.11 -6.89 15.33
C TYR A 121 -10.81 -7.59 14.13
N ALA A 122 -11.53 -6.85 13.28
CA ALA A 122 -12.12 -7.36 12.04
C ALA A 122 -11.09 -7.86 10.99
N TRP A 123 -9.81 -7.59 11.20
CA TRP A 123 -8.70 -8.04 10.35
C TRP A 123 -8.39 -9.55 10.43
N SER A 124 -8.80 -10.24 11.50
CA SER A 124 -8.46 -11.66 11.74
C SER A 124 -9.68 -12.56 11.99
N ALA A 125 -10.84 -12.00 12.32
CA ALA A 125 -12.03 -12.78 12.66
C ALA A 125 -13.00 -12.92 11.46
N GLY A 126 -12.61 -13.76 10.50
CA GLY A 126 -13.57 -14.58 9.74
C GLY A 126 -14.40 -13.91 8.64
N THR A 127 -13.89 -13.96 7.41
CA THR A 127 -14.51 -14.72 6.28
C THR A 127 -13.65 -14.59 5.01
N ILE A 128 -12.50 -15.28 4.95
CA ILE A 128 -11.81 -15.54 3.67
C ILE A 128 -12.61 -16.50 2.77
N LEU A 129 -13.55 -17.25 3.36
CA LEU A 129 -14.28 -18.33 2.68
C LEU A 129 -14.88 -17.99 1.30
N PRO A 130 -15.34 -16.77 0.98
CA PRO A 130 -15.84 -16.47 -0.36
C PRO A 130 -14.75 -16.10 -1.38
N LEU A 131 -13.60 -15.55 -0.96
CA LEU A 131 -12.57 -15.04 -1.88
C LEU A 131 -11.55 -16.12 -2.29
N ILE A 132 -11.30 -17.11 -1.44
CA ILE A 132 -10.31 -18.17 -1.69
C ILE A 132 -10.83 -19.51 -1.17
N PRO A 133 -11.54 -20.29 -2.02
CA PRO A 133 -11.94 -21.65 -1.67
C PRO A 133 -10.71 -22.48 -1.26
N GLY A 134 -10.69 -22.98 -0.02
CA GLY A 134 -9.61 -23.83 0.49
C GLY A 134 -8.45 -23.11 1.19
N ALA A 135 -8.53 -21.80 1.44
CA ALA A 135 -7.54 -21.14 2.29
C ALA A 135 -7.48 -21.77 3.69
N PRO A 136 -6.29 -22.06 4.23
CA PRO A 136 -6.16 -22.64 5.57
C PRO A 136 -6.70 -21.67 6.63
N PRO A 137 -7.23 -22.18 7.76
CA PRO A 137 -7.58 -21.32 8.88
C PRO A 137 -6.35 -20.54 9.34
N ILE A 138 -6.55 -19.27 9.64
CA ILE A 138 -5.50 -18.41 10.18
C ILE A 138 -5.21 -18.89 11.61
N THR A 139 -4.06 -19.53 11.81
CA THR A 139 -3.63 -20.04 13.13
C THR A 139 -2.54 -19.19 13.77
N GLU A 140 -2.03 -18.19 13.07
CA GLU A 140 -0.93 -17.36 13.53
C GLU A 140 -1.39 -16.32 14.57
N PRO A 141 -0.64 -16.12 15.68
CA PRO A 141 -0.93 -15.07 16.66
C PRO A 141 -0.59 -13.72 16.03
N LEU A 142 -1.63 -12.93 15.87
CA LEU A 142 -1.66 -11.77 15.00
C LEU A 142 -2.11 -10.58 15.89
N PRO A 143 -1.46 -9.39 15.86
CA PRO A 143 -1.78 -8.27 16.76
C PRO A 143 -3.21 -7.72 16.57
N LEU A 144 -4.03 -7.73 17.62
CA LEU A 144 -5.46 -7.36 17.55
C LEU A 144 -5.74 -5.98 16.94
N THR A 145 -4.77 -5.07 17.01
CA THR A 145 -4.81 -3.72 16.44
C THR A 145 -3.47 -3.39 15.80
N PHE A 146 -3.51 -2.60 14.73
CA PHE A 146 -2.35 -2.01 14.08
C PHE A 146 -2.50 -0.48 14.12
N PRO A 147 -1.55 0.28 14.71
CA PRO A 147 -1.69 1.72 14.85
C PRO A 147 -1.53 2.45 13.51
N PRO A 148 -2.17 3.61 13.30
CA PRO A 148 -1.92 4.46 12.14
C PRO A 148 -0.53 5.13 12.22
N LEU A 149 -0.04 5.61 11.08
CA LEU A 149 1.09 6.53 11.02
C LEU A 149 0.85 7.76 11.91
N PRO A 150 1.88 8.26 12.62
CA PRO A 150 1.79 9.50 13.39
C PRO A 150 1.41 10.70 12.51
N THR A 151 0.61 11.64 13.05
CA THR A 151 0.10 12.76 12.25
C THR A 151 1.19 13.70 11.71
N ASN A 152 2.29 13.86 12.45
CA ASN A 152 3.44 14.66 11.98
C ASN A 152 4.15 14.01 10.78
N VAL A 153 3.99 12.71 10.56
CA VAL A 153 4.48 12.02 9.36
C VAL A 153 3.48 12.16 8.21
N THR A 154 2.18 12.03 8.50
CA THR A 154 1.12 12.11 7.48
C THR A 154 0.85 13.52 6.98
N GLU A 155 1.35 14.56 7.65
CA GLU A 155 1.35 15.94 7.15
C GLU A 155 2.09 16.07 5.81
N ASN A 156 3.14 15.29 5.59
CA ASN A 156 3.92 15.30 4.35
C ASN A 156 3.37 14.37 3.25
N VAL A 157 2.35 13.57 3.57
CA VAL A 157 1.71 12.64 2.61
C VAL A 157 0.66 13.39 1.81
N VAL A 158 1.00 13.91 0.64
CA VAL A 158 0.11 14.79 -0.15
C VAL A 158 -1.02 14.03 -0.83
N ALA A 159 -0.86 12.73 -1.07
CA ALA A 159 -1.86 11.91 -1.74
C ALA A 159 -1.77 10.43 -1.37
N VAL A 160 -2.90 9.74 -1.44
CA VAL A 160 -3.03 8.32 -1.12
C VAL A 160 -3.97 7.65 -2.12
N ILE A 161 -3.48 6.67 -2.86
CA ILE A 161 -4.24 6.00 -3.92
C ILE A 161 -4.41 4.52 -3.58
N PHE A 162 -5.64 4.04 -3.75
CA PHE A 162 -5.99 2.64 -3.63
C PHE A 162 -6.65 2.16 -4.92
N PHE A 163 -6.20 1.03 -5.44
CA PHE A 163 -6.85 0.32 -6.52
C PHE A 163 -7.34 -1.03 -6.01
N GLY A 164 -8.63 -1.32 -6.17
CA GLY A 164 -9.20 -2.61 -5.79
C GLY A 164 -9.05 -2.94 -4.30
N ASP A 165 -9.22 -1.94 -3.42
CA ASP A 165 -8.99 -2.07 -1.98
C ASP A 165 -9.92 -3.15 -1.36
N PRO A 166 -9.37 -4.28 -0.89
CA PRO A 166 -10.12 -5.32 -0.20
C PRO A 166 -10.84 -4.83 1.06
N THR A 167 -10.40 -3.71 1.63
CA THR A 167 -10.97 -3.09 2.84
C THR A 167 -11.88 -1.90 2.58
N ARG A 168 -12.23 -1.63 1.32
CA ARG A 168 -13.15 -0.57 0.93
C ARG A 168 -14.43 -0.64 1.76
N GLN A 169 -14.85 0.49 2.32
CA GLN A 169 -16.11 0.58 3.06
C GLN A 169 -17.15 1.48 2.38
N PRO A 170 -18.45 1.19 2.54
CA PRO A 170 -19.53 2.04 2.07
C PRO A 170 -19.44 3.44 2.68
N GLY A 171 -19.75 4.47 1.89
CA GLY A 171 -19.87 5.85 2.39
C GLY A 171 -18.56 6.61 2.65
N ALA A 172 -17.39 5.98 2.53
CA ALA A 172 -16.11 6.68 2.66
C ALA A 172 -15.95 7.78 1.59
N SER A 173 -15.59 9.00 2.00
CA SER A 173 -15.59 10.19 1.09
C SER A 173 -14.59 10.09 -0.08
N TRP A 174 -13.58 9.24 0.06
CA TRP A 174 -12.53 9.01 -0.92
C TRP A 174 -12.86 7.91 -1.95
N ASN A 175 -14.01 7.25 -1.83
CA ASN A 175 -14.43 6.23 -2.79
C ASN A 175 -14.60 6.82 -4.20
N ARG A 176 -14.08 6.11 -5.20
CA ARG A 176 -14.20 6.37 -6.64
C ARG A 176 -14.53 5.06 -7.37
N GLY A 177 -14.76 5.17 -8.67
CA GLY A 177 -15.12 4.05 -9.55
C GLY A 177 -16.62 3.80 -9.63
N SER A 178 -16.99 2.72 -10.32
CA SER A 178 -18.38 2.38 -10.63
C SER A 178 -19.08 1.51 -9.58
N ALA A 179 -18.35 0.94 -8.61
CA ALA A 179 -18.92 0.10 -7.56
C ALA A 179 -19.98 0.85 -6.75
N SER A 180 -21.11 0.19 -6.50
CA SER A 180 -22.23 0.78 -5.75
C SER A 180 -21.74 1.31 -4.38
N PRO A 181 -22.21 2.50 -3.95
CA PRO A 181 -21.79 3.10 -2.69
C PRO A 181 -22.29 2.32 -1.46
N LYS A 182 -23.16 1.32 -1.66
CA LYS A 182 -23.67 0.42 -0.61
C LYS A 182 -22.81 -0.84 -0.45
N ASN A 183 -22.01 -1.17 -1.44
CA ASN A 183 -21.18 -2.37 -1.46
C ASN A 183 -19.85 -2.10 -0.76
N ARG A 184 -19.20 -3.16 -0.31
CA ARG A 184 -17.93 -3.12 0.42
C ARG A 184 -16.94 -4.14 -0.13
N GLY A 185 -15.69 -4.02 0.30
CA GLY A 185 -14.69 -5.05 0.06
C GLY A 185 -14.86 -6.27 0.97
N GLY A 186 -14.13 -7.34 0.63
CA GLY A 186 -14.19 -8.61 1.35
C GLY A 186 -13.64 -8.57 2.77
N PHE A 187 -12.92 -7.52 3.17
CA PHE A 187 -12.43 -7.33 4.53
C PHE A 187 -13.08 -6.11 5.19
N ASN A 188 -13.65 -6.31 6.37
CA ASN A 188 -14.27 -5.23 7.10
C ASN A 188 -13.22 -4.34 7.79
N ARG A 189 -13.48 -3.04 7.82
CA ARG A 189 -12.72 -2.04 8.56
C ARG A 189 -13.68 -1.35 9.52
N ASP A 190 -13.29 -1.27 10.79
CA ASP A 190 -14.13 -0.69 11.84
C ASP A 190 -14.51 0.77 11.54
N ASP A 191 -15.75 1.16 11.86
CA ASP A 191 -16.26 2.52 11.62
C ASP A 191 -15.39 3.60 12.27
N SER A 192 -14.80 3.32 13.44
CA SER A 192 -13.89 4.26 14.11
C SER A 192 -12.61 4.50 13.30
N ILE A 193 -12.13 3.50 12.55
CA ILE A 193 -10.97 3.61 11.67
C ILE A 193 -11.33 4.40 10.42
N ILE A 194 -12.52 4.17 9.85
CA ILE A 194 -13.02 4.97 8.73
C ILE A 194 -13.15 6.43 9.15
N GLN A 195 -13.78 6.70 10.29
CA GLN A 195 -13.91 8.05 10.85
C GLN A 195 -12.55 8.71 11.10
N TYR A 196 -11.57 7.97 11.62
CA TYR A 196 -10.20 8.46 11.76
C TYR A 196 -9.60 8.86 10.40
N CYS A 197 -9.84 8.05 9.36
CA CYS A 197 -9.24 8.27 8.05
C CYS A 197 -9.90 9.36 7.21
N GLU A 198 -11.14 9.77 7.52
CA GLU A 198 -11.83 10.89 6.86
C GLU A 198 -11.05 12.21 6.88
N ARG A 199 -10.15 12.40 7.86
CA ARG A 199 -9.25 13.56 7.89
C ARG A 199 -8.29 13.64 6.68
N TYR A 200 -8.05 12.52 6.02
CA TYR A 200 -7.22 12.41 4.83
C TYR A 200 -8.06 12.33 3.55
N GLY A 201 -9.40 12.25 3.65
CA GLY A 201 -10.33 12.07 2.55
C GLY A 201 -10.09 12.95 1.32
N PRO A 202 -9.79 14.26 1.46
CA PRO A 202 -9.48 15.12 0.31
C PRO A 202 -8.27 14.66 -0.51
N ARG A 203 -7.27 14.05 0.14
CA ARG A 203 -6.01 13.52 -0.42
C ARG A 203 -6.09 12.04 -0.82
N MET A 204 -7.17 11.35 -0.45
CA MET A 204 -7.35 9.92 -0.70
C MET A 204 -8.22 9.67 -1.93
N ARG A 205 -7.92 8.64 -2.69
CA ARG A 205 -8.80 8.09 -3.74
C ARG A 205 -8.76 6.56 -3.69
N SER A 206 -9.90 5.91 -3.53
CA SER A 206 -10.03 4.45 -3.58
C SER A 206 -10.93 4.03 -4.73
N TYR A 207 -10.31 3.52 -5.80
CA TYR A 207 -10.99 3.09 -7.02
C TYR A 207 -11.44 1.63 -6.88
N CYS A 208 -12.73 1.42 -7.09
CA CYS A 208 -13.34 0.11 -7.13
C CYS A 208 -14.48 0.11 -8.14
N ASP A 209 -14.52 -0.90 -8.99
CA ASP A 209 -15.52 -1.01 -10.06
C ASP A 209 -16.59 -2.06 -9.77
N ASP A 210 -17.78 -1.82 -10.34
CA ASP A 210 -18.90 -2.75 -10.27
C ASP A 210 -18.48 -4.11 -10.81
N GLY A 211 -18.68 -5.14 -9.98
CA GLY A 211 -18.34 -6.51 -10.28
C GLY A 211 -16.91 -6.94 -9.93
N ASP A 212 -16.09 -6.07 -9.31
CA ASP A 212 -14.82 -6.50 -8.72
C ASP A 212 -15.05 -7.38 -7.50
N SER A 213 -14.71 -8.65 -7.63
CA SER A 213 -14.84 -9.67 -6.58
C SER A 213 -14.14 -9.36 -5.25
N VAL A 214 -13.18 -8.43 -5.21
CA VAL A 214 -12.34 -8.13 -4.05
C VAL A 214 -12.87 -6.92 -3.27
N CYS A 215 -13.17 -5.83 -3.98
CA CYS A 215 -13.57 -4.56 -3.35
C CYS A 215 -15.07 -4.26 -3.48
N ASP A 216 -15.82 -5.09 -4.20
CA ASP A 216 -17.26 -4.91 -4.49
C ASP A 216 -18.06 -6.22 -4.25
N ASP A 217 -18.63 -6.38 -3.06
CA ASP A 217 -19.35 -7.59 -2.64
C ASP A 217 -20.79 -7.75 -3.23
N GLY A 218 -21.14 -6.97 -4.25
CA GLY A 218 -22.52 -6.74 -4.71
C GLY A 218 -23.08 -7.61 -5.82
N THR A 219 -22.86 -8.91 -5.81
CA THR A 219 -23.64 -9.95 -6.56
C THR A 219 -23.25 -10.31 -8.00
N VAL A 220 -22.21 -9.71 -8.60
CA VAL A 220 -21.57 -10.22 -9.83
C VAL A 220 -20.06 -10.25 -9.60
N SER A 221 -19.40 -11.38 -9.87
CA SER A 221 -17.95 -11.52 -9.66
C SER A 221 -17.26 -11.73 -10.99
N ARG A 222 -16.34 -10.82 -11.34
CA ARG A 222 -15.53 -10.86 -12.56
C ARG A 222 -14.08 -10.53 -12.21
N PRO A 223 -13.08 -11.26 -12.73
CA PRO A 223 -11.68 -10.95 -12.50
C PRO A 223 -11.20 -9.70 -13.25
N GLU A 224 -11.85 -9.34 -14.37
CA GLU A 224 -11.39 -8.26 -15.26
C GLU A 224 -11.41 -6.86 -14.63
N PRO A 225 -12.48 -6.42 -13.91
CA PRO A 225 -12.48 -5.12 -13.24
C PRO A 225 -11.27 -4.94 -12.31
N HIS A 226 -10.91 -5.99 -11.56
CA HIS A 226 -9.84 -5.94 -10.56
C HIS A 226 -8.45 -5.65 -11.11
N ILE A 227 -8.19 -5.91 -12.40
CA ILE A 227 -6.87 -5.70 -13.05
C ILE A 227 -6.84 -4.48 -13.99
N SER A 228 -7.97 -3.80 -14.17
CA SER A 228 -8.14 -2.76 -15.19
C SER A 228 -8.00 -1.32 -14.66
N TYR A 229 -7.79 -1.14 -13.36
CA TYR A 229 -7.86 0.19 -12.73
C TYR A 229 -6.86 1.21 -13.27
N VAL A 230 -5.62 0.78 -13.53
CA VAL A 230 -4.60 1.70 -14.07
C VAL A 230 -4.95 2.12 -15.50
N GLN A 231 -5.58 1.25 -16.28
CA GLN A 231 -6.08 1.60 -17.60
C GLN A 231 -7.28 2.56 -17.53
N ASN A 232 -8.19 2.33 -16.59
CA ASN A 232 -9.45 3.09 -16.50
C ASN A 232 -9.27 4.46 -15.81
N TYR A 233 -8.39 4.53 -14.81
CA TYR A 233 -8.26 5.68 -13.91
C TYR A 233 -6.85 6.27 -13.85
N GLY A 234 -5.90 5.76 -14.64
CA GLY A 234 -4.51 6.20 -14.60
C GLY A 234 -4.35 7.71 -14.80
N ASP A 235 -5.02 8.27 -15.81
CA ASP A 235 -4.96 9.71 -16.11
C ASP A 235 -5.55 10.55 -14.95
N GLU A 236 -6.69 10.15 -14.38
CA GLU A 236 -7.30 10.82 -13.22
C GLU A 236 -6.37 10.78 -12.00
N VAL A 237 -5.71 9.64 -11.77
CA VAL A 237 -4.76 9.47 -10.66
C VAL A 237 -3.56 10.36 -10.83
N VAL A 238 -2.99 10.44 -12.02
CA VAL A 238 -1.86 11.31 -12.35
C VAL A 238 -2.25 12.77 -12.15
N GLU A 239 -3.40 13.19 -12.68
CA GLU A 239 -3.91 14.56 -12.51
C GLU A 239 -4.12 14.89 -11.03
N HIS A 240 -4.77 14.00 -10.27
CA HIS A 240 -5.01 14.18 -8.85
C HIS A 240 -3.70 14.32 -8.05
N LEU A 241 -2.73 13.43 -8.30
CA LEU A 241 -1.42 13.45 -7.63
C LEU A 241 -0.64 14.72 -7.92
N VAL A 242 -0.58 15.14 -9.18
CA VAL A 242 0.09 16.38 -9.59
C VAL A 242 -0.60 17.61 -8.99
N ALA A 243 -1.93 17.62 -8.94
CA ALA A 243 -2.68 18.69 -8.29
C ALA A 243 -2.38 18.75 -6.78
N GLN A 244 -2.41 17.61 -6.08
CA GLN A 244 -2.09 17.55 -4.64
C GLN A 244 -0.65 18.02 -4.38
N TYR A 245 0.32 17.58 -5.18
CA TYR A 245 1.71 18.01 -5.04
C TYR A 245 1.86 19.53 -5.19
N ASN A 246 1.18 20.15 -6.15
CA ASN A 246 1.28 21.59 -6.41
C ASN A 246 0.53 22.45 -5.38
N SER A 247 -0.50 21.91 -4.72
CA SER A 247 -1.33 22.64 -3.76
C SER A 247 -0.90 22.53 -2.30
N HIS A 248 -0.04 21.55 -2.00
CA HIS A 248 0.47 21.29 -0.64
C HIS A 248 1.67 22.17 -0.32
#